data_AF-A0A7Y7TQ00-F1
#
_entry.id   AF-A0A7Y7TQ00-F1
#
_cell.length_a   1.000
_cell.length_b   1.000
_cell.length_c   1.000
_cell.angle_alpha   90.00
_cell.angle_beta   90.00
_cell.angle_gamma   90.00
#
_symmetry.space_group_name_H-M   'P 1'
#
loop_
_entity.id
_entity.type
_entity.pdbx_description
1 polymer ?
#
loop_
_entity_poly.entity_id
_entity_poly.type
_entity_poly.pdbx_seq_one_letter_code
_entity_poly.pdbx_strand_id
1 'polypeptide(L)'
;MDLFERSLPQRLTNLRYQLLSGRYRPDPIVNFRLPKPGGGHRVLSILTVRDRVAQRAALNVIVPLFEPEFLPCSFGFRPDRSTRTALDEVEKVYREGYRWAVDADIEAFFDNICL
;
A
#
# COMPACT_ATOMS: atom_id res chain seq x y z
N MET A 1 22.88 -5.59 -4.14
CA MET A 1 22.81 -4.26 -4.77
C MET A 1 22.04 -4.43 -6.07
N ASP A 2 20.84 -3.84 -6.13
CA ASP A 2 19.92 -4.00 -7.26
C ASP A 2 20.59 -3.47 -8.55
N LEU A 3 20.42 -4.16 -9.67
CA LEU A 3 20.88 -3.70 -11.00
C LEU A 3 20.31 -2.33 -11.37
N PHE A 4 19.16 -1.94 -10.77
CA PHE A 4 18.56 -0.64 -10.93
C PHE A 4 19.44 0.49 -10.36
N GLU A 5 20.09 0.28 -9.22
CA GLU A 5 20.88 1.31 -8.54
C GLU A 5 22.19 1.63 -9.27
N ARG A 6 22.72 0.67 -10.03
CA ARG A 6 24.02 0.79 -10.74
C ARG A 6 24.03 1.86 -11.86
N SER A 7 22.86 2.30 -12.34
CA SER A 7 22.74 3.33 -13.40
C SER A 7 21.48 4.17 -13.21
N LEU A 8 21.30 4.67 -11.97
CA LEU A 8 20.09 5.37 -11.54
C LEU A 8 19.66 6.51 -12.49
N PRO A 9 20.55 7.45 -12.93
CA PRO A 9 20.11 8.60 -13.72
C PRO A 9 19.53 8.20 -15.08
N GLN A 10 20.20 7.32 -15.81
CA GLN A 10 19.75 6.80 -17.11
C GLN A 10 18.44 6.02 -16.97
N ARG A 11 18.33 5.16 -15.94
CA ARG A 11 17.12 4.36 -15.71
C ARG A 11 15.92 5.21 -15.33
N LEU A 12 16.10 6.23 -14.49
CA LEU A 12 15.03 7.19 -14.17
C LEU A 12 14.60 7.99 -15.40
N THR A 13 15.56 8.43 -16.22
CA THR A 13 15.26 9.14 -17.48
C THR A 13 14.46 8.25 -18.43
N ASN A 14 14.85 6.99 -18.58
CA ASN A 14 14.14 6.03 -19.42
C ASN A 14 12.73 5.71 -18.88
N LEU A 15 12.60 5.48 -17.57
CA LEU A 15 11.31 5.24 -16.92
C LEU A 15 10.36 6.44 -17.13
N ARG A 16 10.85 7.66 -16.93
CA ARG A 16 10.08 8.89 -17.19
C ARG A 16 9.58 8.94 -18.64
N TYR A 17 10.46 8.67 -19.60
CA TYR A 17 10.10 8.64 -21.02
C TYR A 17 9.02 7.57 -21.30
N GLN A 18 9.16 6.37 -20.76
CA GLN A 18 8.18 5.29 -20.92
C GLN A 18 6.81 5.66 -20.35
N LEU A 19 6.77 6.26 -19.14
CA LEU A 19 5.55 6.69 -18.49
C LEU A 19 4.84 7.79 -19.30
N LEU A 20 5.56 8.85 -19.69
CA LEU A 20 5.00 9.97 -20.45
C LEU A 20 4.55 9.60 -21.85
N SER A 21 5.21 8.60 -22.47
CA SER A 21 4.84 8.11 -23.81
C SER A 21 3.80 6.99 -23.81
N GLY A 22 3.25 6.60 -22.65
CA GLY A 22 2.27 5.52 -22.54
C GLY A 22 2.83 4.12 -22.87
N ARG A 23 4.16 3.96 -22.94
CA ARG A 23 4.83 2.68 -23.25
C ARG A 23 5.30 1.91 -22.02
N TYR A 24 5.11 2.48 -20.83
CA TYR A 24 5.40 1.77 -19.60
C TYR A 24 4.53 0.51 -19.49
N ARG A 25 5.19 -0.63 -19.28
CA ARG A 25 4.57 -1.89 -18.88
C ARG A 25 5.22 -2.33 -17.57
N PRO A 26 4.45 -2.73 -16.55
CA PRO A 26 5.03 -3.26 -15.31
C PRO A 26 5.75 -4.58 -15.59
N ASP A 27 6.82 -4.83 -14.84
CA ASP A 27 7.54 -6.10 -14.89
C ASP A 27 6.76 -7.21 -14.17
N PRO A 28 7.04 -8.49 -14.44
CA PRO A 28 6.44 -9.61 -13.72
C PRO A 28 6.66 -9.50 -12.20
N ILE A 29 5.59 -9.72 -11.44
CA ILE A 29 5.61 -9.73 -9.98
C ILE A 29 6.29 -11.00 -9.47
N VAL A 30 7.18 -10.86 -8.48
CA VAL A 30 7.83 -12.00 -7.83
C VAL A 30 7.09 -12.34 -6.54
N ASN A 31 6.63 -13.58 -6.42
CA ASN A 31 5.93 -14.06 -5.24
C ASN A 31 6.89 -14.76 -4.27
N PHE A 32 6.92 -14.30 -3.03
CA PHE A 32 7.70 -14.91 -1.95
C PHE A 32 6.79 -15.49 -0.88
N ARG A 33 7.04 -16.74 -0.45
CA ARG A 33 6.22 -17.41 0.58
C ARG A 33 6.93 -17.31 1.92
N LEU A 34 6.30 -16.63 2.87
CA LEU A 34 6.72 -16.57 4.27
C LEU A 34 5.89 -17.54 5.12
N PRO A 35 6.50 -18.34 6.00
CA PRO A 35 5.74 -19.17 6.94
C PRO A 35 5.00 -18.29 7.96
N LYS A 36 3.77 -18.67 8.33
CA LYS A 36 3.04 -18.07 9.45
C LYS A 36 3.30 -18.83 10.76
N PRO A 37 3.34 -18.16 11.92
CA PRO A 37 3.22 -18.85 13.21
C PRO A 37 1.83 -19.49 13.28
N GLY A 38 1.75 -20.82 13.34
CA GLY A 38 0.47 -21.56 13.35
C GLY A 38 0.12 -22.31 12.06
N GLY A 39 1.00 -22.29 11.05
CA GLY A 39 0.82 -23.05 9.81
C GLY A 39 0.31 -22.21 8.63
N GLY A 40 0.53 -22.71 7.43
CA GLY A 40 0.27 -21.99 6.17
C GLY A 40 1.36 -20.98 5.80
N HIS A 41 1.12 -20.25 4.70
CA HIS A 41 2.06 -19.28 4.15
C HIS A 41 1.40 -17.93 3.91
N ARG A 42 2.12 -16.84 4.16
CA ARG A 42 1.83 -15.51 3.63
C ARG A 42 2.57 -15.36 2.30
N VAL A 43 1.83 -15.15 1.22
CA VAL A 43 2.43 -14.78 -0.07
C VAL A 43 2.66 -13.28 -0.07
N LEU A 44 3.89 -12.86 -0.33
CA LEU A 44 4.26 -11.46 -0.58
C LEU A 44 4.53 -11.28 -2.07
N SER A 45 3.78 -10.36 -2.68
CA SER A 45 3.96 -9.92 -4.06
C SER A 45 4.95 -8.76 -4.09
N ILE A 46 6.16 -9.00 -4.60
CA ILE A 46 7.25 -8.02 -4.64
C ILE A 46 7.43 -7.53 -6.08
N LEU A 47 7.24 -6.22 -6.26
CA LEU A 47 7.48 -5.53 -7.53
C LEU A 47 8.97 -5.24 -7.73
N THR A 48 9.40 -4.96 -8.96
CA THR A 48 10.77 -4.48 -9.20
C THR A 48 10.98 -3.09 -8.60
N VAL A 49 12.24 -2.69 -8.36
CA VAL A 49 12.51 -1.30 -7.90
C VAL A 49 11.97 -0.28 -8.90
N ARG A 50 12.09 -0.54 -10.21
CA ARG A 50 11.56 0.31 -11.28
C ARG A 50 10.07 0.58 -11.09
N ASP A 51 9.29 -0.47 -10.86
CA ASP A 51 7.84 -0.38 -10.74
C ASP A 51 7.42 0.25 -9.40
N ARG A 52 8.15 -0.04 -8.31
CA ARG A 52 7.93 0.65 -7.03
C ARG A 52 8.18 2.16 -7.12
N VAL A 53 9.19 2.58 -7.89
CA VAL A 53 9.44 4.00 -8.16
C VAL A 53 8.27 4.62 -8.93
N ALA A 54 7.77 3.94 -9.97
CA ALA A 54 6.61 4.41 -10.73
C ALA A 54 5.35 4.51 -9.87
N GLN A 55 5.04 3.48 -9.07
CA GLN A 55 3.91 3.48 -8.14
C GLN A 55 4.04 4.58 -7.08
N ARG A 56 5.24 4.78 -6.52
CA ARG A 56 5.47 5.84 -5.53
C ARG A 56 5.31 7.23 -6.14
N ALA A 57 5.76 7.43 -7.37
CA ALA A 57 5.56 8.69 -8.09
C ALA A 57 4.07 8.99 -8.30
N ALA A 58 3.27 7.98 -8.68
CA ALA A 58 1.81 8.13 -8.78
C ALA A 58 1.18 8.43 -7.41
N LEU A 59 1.58 7.67 -6.39
CA LEU A 59 1.07 7.83 -5.02
C LEU A 59 1.33 9.24 -4.47
N ASN A 60 2.49 9.84 -4.75
CA ASN A 60 2.81 11.20 -4.32
C ASN A 60 1.85 12.26 -4.89
N VAL A 61 1.20 11.98 -6.02
CA VAL A 61 0.19 12.87 -6.63
C VAL A 61 -1.21 12.52 -6.13
N ILE A 62 -1.52 11.23 -5.99
CA ILE A 62 -2.84 10.74 -5.57
C ILE A 62 -3.11 11.08 -4.10
N VAL A 63 -2.16 10.84 -3.20
CA VAL A 63 -2.39 11.00 -1.74
C VAL A 63 -2.87 12.41 -1.38
N PRO A 64 -2.22 13.52 -1.79
CA PRO A 64 -2.70 14.85 -1.44
C PRO A 64 -4.10 15.19 -1.93
N LEU A 65 -4.57 14.54 -3.01
CA LEU A 65 -5.91 14.76 -3.56
C LEU A 65 -6.98 14.01 -2.77
N PHE A 66 -6.71 12.77 -2.37
CA PHE A 66 -7.69 11.91 -1.68
C PHE A 66 -7.65 12.04 -0.16
N GLU A 67 -6.53 12.48 0.42
CA GLU A 67 -6.38 12.60 1.87
C GLU A 67 -7.48 13.45 2.55
N PRO A 68 -7.92 14.58 1.99
CA PRO A 68 -9.03 15.37 2.55
C PRO A 68 -10.40 14.68 2.49
N GLU A 69 -10.58 13.70 1.60
CA GLU A 69 -11.87 13.00 1.40
C GLU A 69 -12.04 11.83 2.37
N PHE A 70 -10.95 11.30 2.94
CA PHE A 70 -11.05 10.16 3.86
C PHE A 70 -11.71 10.55 5.19
N LEU A 71 -12.61 9.68 5.64
CA LEU A 71 -13.26 9.82 6.94
C LEU A 71 -12.24 9.84 8.10
N PRO A 72 -12.54 10.56 9.20
CA PRO A 72 -11.67 10.60 10.38
C PRO A 72 -11.41 9.22 11.01
N CYS A 73 -12.34 8.28 10.86
CA CYS A 73 -12.23 6.91 11.36
C CYS A 73 -11.44 5.95 10.46
N SER A 74 -10.86 6.45 9.36
CA SER A 74 -9.97 5.66 8.49
C SER A 74 -8.51 5.86 8.92
N PHE A 75 -7.82 4.79 9.33
CA PHE A 75 -6.46 4.87 9.87
C PHE A 75 -5.40 4.11 9.06
N GLY A 76 -5.81 3.15 8.22
CA GLY A 76 -4.89 2.30 7.49
C GLY A 76 -4.19 3.02 6.34
N PHE A 77 -2.86 2.85 6.23
CA PHE A 77 -2.05 3.31 5.09
C PHE A 77 -2.11 4.81 4.77
N ARG A 78 -2.46 5.64 5.75
CA ARG A 78 -2.57 7.10 5.61
C ARG A 78 -1.40 7.85 6.25
N PRO A 79 -1.00 9.03 5.72
CA PRO A 79 -0.06 9.90 6.39
C PRO A 79 -0.59 10.29 7.79
N ASP A 80 0.30 10.38 8.78
CA ASP A 80 -0.02 10.81 10.15
C ASP A 80 -1.16 10.02 10.83
N ARG A 81 -1.38 8.77 10.40
CA ARG A 81 -2.30 7.80 10.99
C ARG A 81 -1.58 6.48 11.24
N SER A 82 -1.99 5.79 12.29
CA SER A 82 -1.38 4.53 12.70
C SER A 82 -2.38 3.62 13.43
N THR A 83 -1.97 2.38 13.68
CA THR A 83 -2.69 1.47 14.57
C THR A 83 -2.86 2.06 15.97
N ARG A 84 -1.88 2.86 16.44
CA ARG A 84 -1.96 3.52 17.74
C ARG A 84 -3.09 4.55 17.78
N THR A 85 -3.16 5.42 16.79
CA THR A 85 -4.24 6.44 16.72
C THR A 85 -5.61 5.79 16.59
N ALA A 86 -5.72 4.62 15.94
CA ALA A 86 -6.96 3.86 15.89
C ALA A 86 -7.36 3.32 17.28
N LEU A 87 -6.39 2.79 18.04
CA LEU A 87 -6.63 2.30 19.40
C LEU A 87 -7.04 3.43 20.36
N ASP A 88 -6.43 4.61 20.24
CA ASP A 88 -6.78 5.75 21.08
C ASP A 88 -8.25 6.19 20.85
N GLU A 89 -8.75 6.14 19.60
CA GLU A 89 -10.17 6.40 19.28
C GLU A 89 -11.10 5.28 19.80
N VAL A 90 -10.70 4.02 19.70
CA VAL A 90 -11.46 2.90 20.30
C VAL A 90 -11.57 3.07 21.82
N GLU A 91 -10.47 3.45 22.49
CA GLU A 91 -10.47 3.68 23.93
C GLU A 91 -11.39 4.84 24.33
N LYS A 92 -11.40 5.92 23.53
CA LYS A 92 -12.31 7.04 23.73
C LYS A 92 -13.78 6.61 23.64
N VAL A 93 -14.15 5.92 22.57
CA VAL A 93 -15.52 5.39 22.38
C VAL A 93 -15.89 4.41 23.50
N TYR A 94 -14.95 3.58 23.94
CA TYR A 94 -15.17 2.73 25.11
C TYR A 94 -15.45 3.55 26.38
N ARG A 95 -14.70 4.63 26.65
CA ARG A 95 -14.96 5.49 27.82
C ARG A 95 -16.33 6.19 27.76
N GLU A 96 -16.85 6.45 26.57
CA GLU A 96 -18.19 7.03 26.35
C GLU A 96 -19.36 6.07 26.66
N GLY A 97 -19.09 4.78 26.89
CA GLY A 97 -20.09 3.80 27.34
C GLY A 97 -20.40 2.69 26.35
N TYR A 98 -19.81 2.71 25.15
CA TYR A 98 -19.96 1.62 24.18
C TYR A 98 -19.16 0.39 24.65
N ARG A 99 -19.80 -0.77 24.73
CA ARG A 99 -19.23 -2.02 25.29
C ARG A 99 -19.20 -3.19 24.31
N TRP A 100 -19.82 -3.03 23.16
CA TRP A 100 -19.92 -4.06 22.12
C TRP A 100 -19.15 -3.60 20.89
N ALA A 101 -18.41 -4.52 20.30
CA ALA A 101 -17.74 -4.33 19.03
C ALA A 101 -18.33 -5.29 18.00
N VAL A 102 -18.42 -4.84 16.75
CA VAL A 102 -18.73 -5.69 15.61
C VAL A 102 -17.43 -5.86 14.85
N ASP A 103 -16.93 -7.10 14.82
CA ASP A 103 -15.74 -7.45 14.05
C ASP A 103 -16.15 -7.83 12.63
N ALA A 104 -15.54 -7.18 11.65
CA ALA A 104 -15.84 -7.36 10.24
C ALA A 104 -14.54 -7.21 9.43
N ASP A 105 -14.31 -8.18 8.53
CA ASP A 105 -13.15 -8.22 7.65
C ASP A 105 -13.57 -8.60 6.22
N ILE A 106 -12.79 -8.15 5.23
CA ILE A 106 -13.04 -8.46 3.81
C ILE A 106 -12.03 -9.52 3.37
N GLU A 107 -12.54 -10.72 3.06
CA GLU A 107 -11.71 -11.81 2.56
C GLU A 107 -11.07 -11.43 1.22
N ALA A 108 -9.75 -11.63 1.14
CA ALA A 108 -8.96 -11.43 -0.08
C ALA A 108 -9.26 -10.10 -0.78
N PHE A 109 -9.29 -8.99 -0.02
CA PHE A 109 -9.70 -7.66 -0.49
C PHE A 109 -9.22 -7.32 -1.92
N PHE A 110 -7.91 -7.41 -2.19
CA PHE A 110 -7.33 -7.03 -3.48
C PHE A 110 -7.69 -8.00 -4.63
N ASP A 111 -7.96 -9.27 -4.34
CA ASP A 111 -8.36 -10.26 -5.36
C ASP A 111 -9.84 -10.06 -5.78
N ASN A 112 -10.62 -9.39 -4.93
CA ASN A 112 -12.06 -9.16 -5.09
C ASN A 112 -12.43 -7.73 -5.51
N ILE A 113 -11.46 -6.87 -5.87
CA ILE A 113 -11.74 -5.55 -6.44
C ILE A 113 -12.15 -5.73 -7.91
N CYS A 114 -13.38 -5.35 -8.26
CA CYS A 114 -13.79 -5.23 -9.66
C CYS A 114 -13.04 -4.05 -10.31
N LEU A 115 -12.16 -4.35 -11.26
CA LEU A 115 -11.46 -3.38 -12.11
C LEU A 115 -12.24 -3.07 -13.39
#